data_AF-A0A852VWQ7-F1
#
_entry.id   AF-A0A852VWQ7-F1
#
_cell.length_a   1.000
_cell.length_b   1.000
_cell.length_c   1.000
_cell.angle_alpha   90.00
_cell.angle_beta   90.00
_cell.angle_gamma   90.00
#
_symmetry.space_group_name_H-M   'P 1'
#
loop_
_entity.id
_entity.type
_entity.pdbx_description
1 polymer ?
#
loop_
_entity_poly.entity_id
_entity_poly.type
_entity_poly.pdbx_seq_one_letter_code
_entity_poly.pdbx_strand_id
1 'polypeptide(L)'
;MTATRPQGSRRGFRPRHVRLTEPLVRENGVLRPASWDEALDRAAAGFAGVPGDRFGMFSCSKATNEMNYVAQKFARAVMGSNNVDSCNRT
;
A
#
# COMPACT_ATOMS: atom_id res chain seq x y z
N MET A 1 12.03 33.44 -18.92
CA MET A 1 10.56 33.44 -19.07
C MET A 1 10.11 32.00 -19.25
N THR A 2 9.67 31.34 -18.17
CA THR A 2 9.16 29.96 -18.25
C THR A 2 7.63 30.05 -18.26
N ALA A 3 7.02 29.76 -19.41
CA ALA A 3 5.58 29.84 -19.58
C ALA A 3 4.89 28.73 -18.76
N THR A 4 4.10 29.11 -17.76
CA THR A 4 3.23 28.20 -17.01
C THR A 4 2.11 27.73 -17.93
N ARG A 5 2.07 26.43 -18.24
CA ARG A 5 1.05 25.82 -19.10
C ARG A 5 -0.32 25.88 -18.39
N PRO A 6 -1.40 26.39 -19.00
CA PRO A 6 -2.70 26.40 -18.36
C PRO A 6 -3.26 24.97 -18.35
N GLN A 7 -3.36 24.34 -17.17
CA GLN A 7 -4.07 23.08 -17.01
C GLN A 7 -5.58 23.31 -17.04
N GLY A 8 -6.14 23.52 -18.23
CA GLY A 8 -7.57 23.37 -18.46
C GLY A 8 -7.91 21.88 -18.55
N SER A 9 -8.26 21.24 -17.43
CA SER A 9 -8.83 19.89 -17.48
C SER A 9 -10.35 19.97 -17.31
N ARG A 10 -11.11 19.72 -18.38
CA ARG A 10 -12.52 19.33 -18.27
C ARG A 10 -12.58 17.99 -17.56
N ARG A 11 -12.64 17.99 -16.21
CA ARG A 11 -12.92 16.77 -15.45
C ARG A 11 -14.40 16.46 -15.62
N GLY A 12 -14.72 15.50 -16.49
CA GLY A 12 -16.03 14.87 -16.48
C GLY A 12 -16.35 14.37 -15.07
N PHE A 13 -17.61 14.53 -14.66
CA PHE A 13 -18.10 14.03 -13.38
C PHE A 13 -17.92 12.51 -13.32
N ARG A 14 -16.98 12.05 -12.48
CA ARG A 14 -16.86 10.63 -12.13
C ARG A 14 -17.62 10.41 -10.82
N PRO A 15 -18.52 9.41 -10.74
CA PRO A 15 -19.16 9.07 -9.48
C PRO A 15 -18.10 8.76 -8.42
N ARG A 16 -18.33 9.21 -7.18
CA ARG A 16 -17.44 8.90 -6.06
C ARG A 16 -17.53 7.40 -5.76
N HIS A 17 -16.40 6.72 -5.75
CA HIS A 17 -16.31 5.37 -5.22
C HIS A 17 -16.64 5.41 -3.72
N VAL A 18 -17.35 4.39 -3.24
CA VAL A 18 -17.58 4.20 -1.80
C VAL A 18 -16.25 3.86 -1.15
N ARG A 19 -15.94 4.54 -0.04
CA ARG A 19 -14.71 4.32 0.71
C ARG A 19 -14.86 3.08 1.58
N LEU A 20 -13.90 2.16 1.51
CA LEU A 20 -13.80 1.05 2.45
C LEU A 20 -13.41 1.58 3.83
N THR A 21 -14.12 1.13 4.87
CA THR A 21 -13.97 1.62 6.25
C THR A 21 -13.55 0.54 7.25
N GLU A 22 -13.51 -0.72 6.82
CA GLU A 22 -13.14 -1.87 7.64
C GLU A 22 -12.18 -2.79 6.88
N PRO A 23 -11.31 -3.55 7.58
CA PRO A 23 -10.44 -4.50 6.93
C PRO A 23 -11.25 -5.70 6.40
N LEU A 24 -10.75 -6.30 5.32
CA LEU A 24 -11.35 -7.46 4.70
C LEU A 24 -10.35 -8.62 4.69
N VAL A 25 -10.80 -9.81 5.08
CA VAL A 25 -10.02 -11.05 5.02
C VAL A 25 -10.59 -11.96 3.94
N ARG A 26 -9.71 -12.66 3.21
CA ARG A 26 -10.11 -13.63 2.18
C ARG A 26 -10.27 -15.02 2.80
N GLU A 27 -11.45 -15.60 2.62
CA GLU A 27 -11.80 -16.94 3.07
C GLU A 27 -12.58 -17.66 1.96
N ASN A 28 -12.15 -18.87 1.58
CA ASN A 28 -12.76 -19.65 0.50
C ASN A 28 -12.93 -18.85 -0.82
N GLY A 29 -11.95 -17.99 -1.13
CA GLY A 29 -11.95 -17.15 -2.34
C GLY A 29 -12.75 -15.85 -2.21
N VAL A 30 -13.58 -15.69 -1.19
CA VAL A 30 -14.46 -14.51 -0.99
C VAL A 30 -13.85 -13.57 0.05
N LEU A 31 -14.03 -12.26 -0.13
CA LEU A 31 -13.64 -11.24 0.87
C LEU A 31 -14.81 -11.01 1.83
N ARG A 32 -14.52 -11.02 3.12
CA ARG A 32 -15.48 -10.66 4.19
C ARG A 32 -14.88 -9.64 5.16
N PRO A 33 -15.70 -8.83 5.84
CA PRO A 33 -15.26 -7.99 6.95
C PRO A 33 -14.56 -8.77 8.06
N ALA A 34 -13.64 -8.10 8.74
CA ALA A 34 -12.87 -8.63 9.87
C ALA A 34 -12.62 -7.54 10.91
N SER A 35 -12.24 -7.94 12.13
CA SER A 35 -11.67 -7.01 13.09
C SER A 35 -10.23 -6.62 12.71
N TRP A 36 -9.71 -5.55 13.30
CA TRP A 36 -8.31 -5.18 13.11
C TRP A 36 -7.36 -6.24 13.64
N ASP A 37 -7.67 -6.84 14.80
CA ASP A 37 -6.84 -7.90 15.39
C ASP A 37 -6.75 -9.12 14.45
N GLU A 38 -7.89 -9.61 13.96
CA GLU A 38 -7.93 -10.72 13.01
C GLU A 38 -7.14 -10.40 11.72
N ALA A 39 -7.34 -9.21 11.16
CA ALA A 39 -6.69 -8.81 9.91
C ALA A 39 -5.16 -8.70 10.07
N LEU A 40 -4.69 -8.14 11.19
CA LEU A 40 -3.26 -8.01 11.47
C LEU A 40 -2.61 -9.36 11.78
N ASP A 41 -3.25 -10.21 12.58
CA ASP A 41 -2.77 -11.56 12.86
C ASP A 41 -2.68 -12.38 11.57
N ARG A 42 -3.68 -12.27 10.69
CA ARG A 42 -3.69 -12.99 9.42
C ARG A 42 -2.60 -12.50 8.46
N ALA A 43 -2.33 -11.20 8.44
CA ALA A 43 -1.23 -10.63 7.66
C ALA A 43 0.13 -11.09 8.20
N ALA A 44 0.34 -10.99 9.51
CA ALA A 44 1.57 -11.44 10.17
C ALA A 44 1.84 -12.93 9.93
N ALA A 45 0.82 -13.78 10.10
CA ALA A 45 0.92 -15.21 9.80
C ALA A 45 1.25 -15.48 8.32
N GLY A 46 0.74 -14.66 7.39
CA GLY A 46 1.07 -14.76 5.97
C GLY A 46 2.51 -14.35 5.63
N PHE A 47 3.13 -13.49 6.45
CA PHE A 47 4.52 -13.06 6.29
C PHE A 47 5.51 -13.96 7.04
N ALA A 48 5.05 -14.65 8.09
CA ALA A 48 5.90 -15.49 8.92
C ALA A 48 6.65 -16.54 8.08
N GLY A 49 7.98 -16.56 8.20
CA GLY A 49 8.83 -17.51 7.48
C GLY A 49 9.03 -17.20 5.99
N VAL A 50 8.47 -16.12 5.44
CA VAL A 50 8.72 -15.69 4.06
C VAL A 50 10.16 -15.18 3.95
N PRO A 51 11.01 -15.77 3.08
CA PRO A 51 12.36 -15.27 2.85
C PRO A 51 12.39 -13.84 2.31
N GLY A 52 13.40 -13.05 2.69
CA GLY A 52 13.47 -11.63 2.32
C GLY A 52 13.51 -11.37 0.81
N ASP A 53 14.18 -12.22 0.03
CA ASP A 53 14.21 -12.16 -1.44
C ASP A 53 12.85 -12.42 -2.09
N ARG A 54 11.90 -13.03 -1.36
CA ARG A 54 10.53 -13.30 -1.77
C ARG A 54 9.51 -12.28 -1.25
N PHE A 55 9.92 -11.39 -0.35
CA PHE A 55 9.11 -10.29 0.13
C PHE A 55 9.35 -9.02 -0.70
N GLY A 56 8.31 -8.20 -0.88
CA GLY A 56 8.39 -6.91 -1.55
C GLY A 56 7.47 -5.87 -0.89
N MET A 57 7.91 -4.62 -0.84
CA MET A 57 7.17 -3.50 -0.25
C MET A 57 6.93 -2.41 -1.29
N PHE A 58 5.66 -2.06 -1.52
CA PHE A 58 5.28 -0.94 -2.38
C PHE A 58 4.74 0.23 -1.55
N SER A 59 5.44 1.35 -1.61
CA SER A 59 5.11 2.60 -0.92
C SER A 59 4.36 3.59 -1.82
N CYS A 60 3.77 4.64 -1.24
CA CYS A 60 2.97 5.62 -1.96
C CYS A 60 3.65 6.99 -1.97
N SER A 61 3.85 7.58 -3.16
CA SER A 61 4.40 8.93 -3.31
C SER A 61 3.51 10.04 -2.74
N LYS A 62 2.25 9.73 -2.46
CA LYS A 62 1.28 10.64 -1.82
C LYS A 62 1.19 10.43 -0.30
N ALA A 63 1.90 9.44 0.26
CA ALA A 63 2.07 9.31 1.70
C ALA A 63 3.17 10.25 2.20
N THR A 64 3.27 10.43 3.52
CA THR A 64 4.33 11.26 4.10
C THR A 64 5.68 10.57 4.03
N ASN A 65 6.77 11.34 4.16
CA ASN A 65 8.12 10.79 4.17
C ASN A 65 8.36 9.82 5.33
N GLU A 66 7.75 10.09 6.48
CA GLU A 66 7.82 9.25 7.68
C GLU A 66 7.17 7.90 7.44
N MET A 67 6.00 7.88 6.78
CA MET A 67 5.33 6.63 6.40
C MET A 67 6.19 5.80 5.45
N ASN A 68 6.83 6.45 4.47
CA ASN A 68 7.74 5.76 3.55
C ASN A 68 9.01 5.28 4.26
N TYR A 69 9.52 6.03 5.24
CA TYR A 69 10.64 5.62 6.08
C TYR A 69 10.30 4.35 6.89
N VAL A 70 9.14 4.31 7.54
CA VAL A 70 8.70 3.13 8.32
C VAL A 70 8.50 1.92 7.41
N ALA A 71 7.89 2.09 6.23
CA ALA A 71 7.70 1.02 5.26
C ALA A 71 9.01 0.36 4.82
N GLN A 72 10.03 1.18 4.46
CA GLN A 72 11.33 0.62 4.10
C GLN A 72 12.06 -0.02 5.30
N LYS A 73 11.89 0.54 6.51
CA LYS A 73 12.53 0.01 7.72
C LYS A 73 11.95 -1.35 8.06
N PHE A 74 10.64 -1.51 7.96
CA PHE A 74 9.98 -2.81 8.12
C PHE A 74 10.51 -3.82 7.10
N ALA A 75 10.53 -3.47 5.81
CA ALA A 75 11.01 -4.38 4.77
C ALA A 75 12.45 -4.85 5.00
N ARG A 76 13.36 -3.93 5.34
CA ARG A 76 14.79 -4.23 5.50
C ARG A 76 15.12 -4.89 6.84
N ALA A 77 14.57 -4.37 7.95
CA ALA A 77 14.94 -4.79 9.29
C ALA A 77 14.11 -5.97 9.82
N VAL A 78 12.83 -6.07 9.42
CA VAL A 78 11.94 -7.14 9.90
C VAL A 78 11.89 -8.28 8.89
N MET A 79 11.65 -7.96 7.61
CA MET A 79 11.53 -8.98 6.57
C MET A 79 12.86 -9.36 5.91
N GLY A 80 13.95 -8.63 6.17
CA GLY A 80 15.26 -8.90 5.56
C GLY A 80 15.29 -8.68 4.04
N SER A 81 14.41 -7.83 3.51
CA SER A 81 14.25 -7.58 2.08
C SER A 81 14.74 -6.19 1.68
N ASN A 82 15.47 -6.12 0.57
CA ASN A 82 15.81 -4.86 -0.09
C ASN A 82 14.85 -4.52 -1.25
N ASN A 83 13.85 -5.36 -1.50
CA ASN A 83 12.87 -5.17 -2.57
C ASN A 83 11.81 -4.14 -2.15
N VAL A 84 12.16 -2.86 -2.23
CA VAL A 84 11.28 -1.73 -1.89
C VAL A 84 11.09 -0.84 -3.10
N ASP A 85 9.84 -0.48 -3.39
CA ASP A 85 9.49 0.36 -4.54
C ASP A 85 8.36 1.37 -4.22
N SER A 86 8.03 2.25 -5.18
CA SER A 86 6.96 3.26 -5.01
C SER A 86 6.12 3.48 -6.27
N CYS A 87 4.89 3.96 -6.09
CA CYS A 87 3.93 4.24 -7.18
C CYS A 87 4.40 5.28 -8.22
N ASN A 88 5.50 5.99 -7.99
CA ASN A 88 6.04 6.99 -8.91
C ASN A 88 7.26 6.49 -9.69
N ARG A 89 7.61 5.20 -9.56
CA ARG A 89 8.61 4.60 -10.42
C ARG A 89 7.95 4.30 -11.77
N THR A 90 8.25 5.17 -12.74
CA THR A 90 7.89 5.02 -14.15
C THR A 90 8.79 4.04 -14.85
#